data_AF-A0A7S4NW15-F1
#
_entry.id   AF-A0A7S4NW15-F1
#
_cell.length_a   1.000
_cell.length_b   1.000
_cell.length_c   1.000
_cell.angle_alpha   90.00
_cell.angle_beta   90.00
_cell.angle_gamma   90.00
#
_symmetry.space_group_name_H-M   'P 1'
#
loop_
_entity.id
_entity.type
_entity.pdbx_description
1 polymer ?
#
loop_
_entity_poly.entity_id
_entity_poly.type
_entity_poly.pdbx_seq_one_letter_code
_entity_poly.pdbx_strand_id
1 'polypeptide(L)'
;VGGGELGQLRDSLGRTAAEVARERQDEELASKIEGWMRRLWSGELLSAALQGSVKPAQEGIERHERCRSDKTKKRKRQHQRQQRDAEQQASDDDNQQGAVSQLRSVRSVDYDSLVDSRQVGSGSSKLVYRARWRQPHASTADVAILRIRGSGATARRQALEQEVKTWHQLGRHRSLLGLLAVTVEPSSGDYCLVTEYACQGSLERTLRSFAE
;
A
#
# COMPACT_ATOMS: atom_id res chain seq x y z
N VAL A 1 31.27 52.45 41.32
CA VAL A 1 32.18 51.37 40.86
C VAL A 1 31.38 50.08 40.83
N GLY A 2 31.35 49.35 39.71
CA GLY A 2 30.63 48.08 39.60
C GLY A 2 29.63 47.95 38.43
N GLY A 3 29.86 48.65 37.31
CA GLY A 3 29.03 48.56 36.10
C GLY A 3 29.59 47.63 35.01
N GLY A 4 30.52 46.74 35.34
CA GLY A 4 31.27 45.93 34.35
C GLY A 4 30.84 44.47 34.22
N GLU A 5 30.38 43.82 35.29
CA GLU A 5 30.15 42.35 35.28
C GLU A 5 28.74 41.94 34.82
N LEU A 6 27.73 42.80 34.95
CA LEU A 6 26.38 42.51 34.44
C LEU A 6 26.26 42.66 32.92
N GLY A 7 27.23 43.30 32.26
CA GLY A 7 27.27 43.43 30.80
C GLY A 7 27.75 42.15 30.10
N GLN A 8 28.73 41.45 30.68
CA GLN A 8 29.35 40.27 30.04
C GLN A 8 28.48 39.00 30.15
N LEU A 9 27.70 38.84 31.24
CA LEU A 9 26.70 37.76 31.34
C LEU A 9 25.49 37.97 30.40
N ARG A 10 25.21 39.23 30.04
CA ARG A 10 24.09 39.64 29.18
C ARG A 10 24.29 39.22 27.71
N ASP A 11 25.52 39.31 27.22
CA ASP A 11 25.84 38.97 25.83
C ASP A 11 26.11 37.47 25.61
N SER A 12 26.31 36.70 26.69
CA SER A 12 26.55 35.25 26.64
C SER A 12 25.23 34.46 26.51
N LEU A 13 24.21 34.80 27.31
CA LEU A 13 22.93 34.09 27.31
C LEU A 13 22.05 34.37 26.07
N GLY A 14 22.16 35.57 25.48
CA GLY A 14 21.44 35.92 24.25
C GLY A 14 21.97 35.21 23.01
N ARG A 15 23.29 34.94 22.96
CA ARG A 15 23.92 34.25 21.83
C ARG A 15 23.56 32.77 21.77
N THR A 16 23.54 32.07 22.90
CA THR A 16 23.25 30.62 22.92
C THR A 16 21.82 30.27 22.48
N ALA A 17 20.82 31.10 22.83
CA ALA A 17 19.42 30.81 22.49
C ALA A 17 19.08 31.10 21.01
N ALA A 18 19.68 32.15 20.42
CA ALA A 18 19.49 32.48 19.01
C ALA A 18 20.28 31.55 18.07
N GLU A 19 21.44 31.05 18.51
CA GLU A 19 22.28 30.13 17.76
C GLU A 19 21.66 28.72 17.67
N VAL A 20 21.07 28.22 18.77
CA VAL A 20 20.32 26.94 18.79
C VAL A 20 19.04 27.01 17.93
N ALA A 21 18.44 28.19 17.77
CA ALA A 21 17.27 28.38 16.90
C ALA A 21 17.65 28.43 15.41
N ARG A 22 18.82 28.99 15.05
CA ARG A 22 19.33 29.00 13.67
C ARG A 22 19.73 27.61 13.18
N GLU A 23 20.24 26.75 14.06
CA GLU A 23 20.63 25.37 13.73
C GLU A 23 19.43 24.49 13.33
N ARG A 24 18.19 24.93 13.61
CA ARG A 24 16.94 24.25 13.27
C ARG A 24 16.14 24.87 12.11
N GLN A 25 16.74 25.82 11.37
CA GLN A 25 16.09 26.55 10.25
C GLN A 25 14.74 27.22 10.61
N ASP A 26 14.56 27.70 11.85
CA ASP A 26 13.29 28.30 12.29
C ASP A 26 13.46 29.82 12.54
N GLU A 27 13.67 30.56 11.45
CA GLU A 27 13.95 32.02 11.48
C GLU A 27 12.79 32.83 12.09
N GLU A 28 11.56 32.32 11.99
CA GLU A 28 10.37 32.97 12.56
C GLU A 28 10.41 32.97 14.10
N LEU A 29 10.92 31.90 14.71
CA LEU A 29 11.03 31.78 16.16
C LEU A 29 12.14 32.69 16.70
N ALA A 30 13.27 32.77 15.99
CA ALA A 30 14.38 33.65 16.35
C ALA A 30 13.96 35.13 16.33
N SER A 31 13.20 35.54 15.30
CA SER A 31 12.68 36.90 15.19
C SER A 31 11.71 37.26 16.32
N LYS A 32 10.84 36.32 16.73
CA LYS A 32 9.90 36.52 17.84
C LYS A 32 10.61 36.65 19.19
N ILE A 33 11.65 35.86 19.43
CA ILE A 33 12.44 35.90 20.67
C ILE A 33 13.20 37.24 20.76
N GLU A 34 13.83 37.67 19.68
CA GLU A 34 14.49 38.98 19.64
C GLU A 34 13.51 40.15 19.84
N GLY A 35 12.33 40.08 19.23
CA GLY A 35 11.29 41.10 19.39
C GLY A 35 10.77 41.19 20.83
N TRP A 36 10.65 40.04 21.51
CA TRP A 36 10.22 39.99 22.90
C TRP A 36 11.29 40.54 23.87
N MET A 37 12.57 40.22 23.64
CA MET A 37 13.68 40.77 24.43
C MET A 37 13.83 42.28 24.26
N ARG A 38 13.64 42.81 23.04
CA ARG A 38 13.66 44.26 22.80
C ARG A 38 12.56 45.01 23.57
N ARG A 39 11.36 44.42 23.67
CA ARG A 39 10.23 44.99 24.44
C ARG A 39 10.41 44.90 25.95
N LEU A 40 11.10 43.87 26.42
CA LEU A 40 11.43 43.72 27.84
C LEU A 40 12.46 44.76 28.30
N TRP A 41 13.36 45.17 27.40
CA TRP A 41 14.46 46.10 27.70
C TRP A 41 14.19 47.55 27.28
N SER A 42 13.17 47.83 26.47
CA SER A 42 12.72 49.20 26.13
C SER A 42 11.97 49.90 27.29
N GLY A 43 11.75 49.22 28.41
CA GLY A 43 11.01 49.77 29.56
C GLY A 43 9.50 49.88 29.33
N GLU A 44 8.97 49.42 28.18
CA GLU A 44 7.53 49.48 27.85
C GLU A 44 6.65 48.63 28.79
N LEU A 45 7.23 47.70 29.55
CA LEU A 45 6.50 46.92 30.55
C LEU A 45 6.42 47.56 31.94
N LEU A 46 7.14 48.67 32.19
CA LEU A 46 7.04 49.41 33.47
C LEU A 46 5.89 50.43 33.50
N SER A 47 5.28 50.76 32.35
CA SER A 47 4.10 51.64 32.30
C SER A 47 2.78 50.87 32.51
N ALA A 48 2.74 49.58 32.20
CA ALA A 48 1.53 48.76 32.35
C ALA A 48 1.23 48.30 33.80
N ALA A 49 2.16 48.52 34.75
CA ALA A 49 2.03 48.06 36.14
C ALA A 49 1.36 49.07 37.10
N LEU A 50 1.06 50.30 36.67
CA LEU A 50 0.49 51.35 37.53
C LEU A 50 -1.02 51.60 37.34
N GLN A 51 -1.68 50.91 36.41
CA GLN A 51 -3.13 50.96 36.27
C GLN A 51 -3.72 49.62 36.67
N GLY A 52 -4.13 49.56 37.94
CA GLY A 52 -4.66 48.36 38.58
C GLY A 52 -5.85 47.76 37.82
N SER A 53 -5.66 46.54 37.33
CA SER A 53 -6.75 45.57 37.17
C SER A 53 -6.16 44.17 37.05
N VAL A 54 -5.85 43.58 38.19
CA VAL A 54 -5.54 42.15 38.28
C VAL A 54 -6.87 41.40 38.24
N LYS A 55 -7.24 40.89 37.07
CA LYS A 55 -8.19 39.78 36.93
C LYS A 55 -7.41 38.50 36.64
N PRO A 56 -7.72 37.38 37.30
CA PRO A 56 -6.79 36.27 37.45
C PRO A 56 -6.53 35.54 36.13
N ALA A 57 -5.25 35.48 35.75
CA ALA A 57 -4.71 34.70 34.64
C ALA A 57 -4.64 33.20 34.96
N GLN A 58 -5.72 32.60 35.48
CA GLN A 58 -5.81 31.14 35.71
C GLN A 58 -6.65 30.39 34.66
N GLU A 59 -7.63 31.03 34.01
CA GLU A 59 -8.44 30.34 32.98
C GLU A 59 -7.76 30.26 31.59
N GLY A 60 -6.77 31.11 31.32
CA GLY A 60 -6.04 31.10 30.04
C GLY A 60 -5.00 29.98 29.94
N ILE A 61 -4.40 29.60 31.06
CA ILE A 61 -3.35 28.57 31.12
C ILE A 61 -3.97 27.18 30.95
N GLU A 62 -5.09 26.89 31.63
CA GLU A 62 -5.77 25.60 31.48
C GLU A 62 -6.36 25.38 30.07
N ARG A 63 -6.88 26.42 29.40
CA ARG A 63 -7.35 26.30 28.00
C ARG A 63 -6.20 26.07 27.02
N HIS A 64 -5.04 26.66 27.28
CA HIS A 64 -3.87 26.49 26.42
C HIS A 64 -3.18 25.13 26.61
N GLU A 65 -3.15 24.60 27.84
CA GLU A 65 -2.68 23.23 28.11
C GLU A 65 -3.63 22.16 27.56
N ARG A 66 -4.95 22.37 27.67
CA ARG A 66 -5.95 21.46 27.08
C ARG A 66 -5.81 21.42 25.55
N CYS A 67 -5.59 22.57 24.90
CA CYS A 67 -5.33 22.66 23.46
C CYS A 67 -3.98 22.04 23.03
N ARG A 68 -2.91 22.18 23.84
CA ARG A 68 -1.61 21.52 23.59
C ARG A 68 -1.70 20.00 23.74
N SER A 69 -2.46 19.52 24.72
CA SER A 69 -2.69 18.09 24.98
C SER A 69 -3.52 17.42 23.87
N ASP A 70 -4.50 18.13 23.29
CA ASP A 70 -5.26 17.63 22.14
C ASP A 70 -4.45 17.58 20.84
N LYS A 71 -3.55 18.56 20.62
CA LYS A 71 -2.65 18.57 19.45
C LYS A 71 -1.63 17.42 19.48
N THR A 72 -1.05 17.11 20.64
CA THR A 72 -0.12 15.98 20.79
C THR A 72 -0.82 14.63 20.67
N LYS A 73 -2.03 14.48 21.24
CA LYS A 73 -2.86 13.27 21.04
C LYS A 73 -3.24 13.06 19.57
N LYS A 74 -3.60 14.13 18.85
CA LYS A 74 -3.94 14.06 17.41
C LYS A 74 -2.74 13.64 16.56
N ARG A 75 -1.55 14.20 16.81
CA ARG A 75 -0.30 13.79 16.12
C ARG A 75 0.07 12.34 16.42
N LYS A 76 -0.10 11.88 17.66
CA LYS A 76 0.18 10.47 18.04
C LYS A 76 -0.78 9.49 17.33
N ARG A 77 -2.06 9.84 17.21
CA ARG A 77 -3.05 9.05 16.44
C ARG A 77 -2.74 9.04 14.95
N GLN A 78 -2.31 10.17 14.38
CA GLN A 78 -1.94 10.25 12.97
C GLN A 78 -0.70 9.41 12.67
N HIS A 79 0.33 9.48 13.52
CA HIS A 79 1.54 8.67 13.38
C HIS A 79 1.25 7.17 13.51
N GLN A 80 0.40 6.78 14.48
CA GLN A 80 0.00 5.38 14.64
C GLN A 80 -0.91 4.86 13.52
N ARG A 81 -1.62 5.75 12.81
CA ARG A 81 -2.38 5.38 11.61
C ARG A 81 -1.43 5.18 10.42
N GLN A 82 -0.50 6.11 10.22
CA GLN A 82 0.55 5.99 9.20
C GLN A 82 1.44 4.76 9.40
N GLN A 83 1.79 4.41 10.64
CA GLN A 83 2.54 3.18 10.94
C GLN A 83 1.73 1.94 10.60
N ARG A 84 0.43 1.89 10.95
CA ARG A 84 -0.43 0.76 10.57
C ARG A 84 -0.62 0.65 9.07
N ASP A 85 -0.82 1.76 8.37
CA ASP A 85 -0.98 1.76 6.92
C ASP A 85 0.32 1.30 6.22
N ALA A 86 1.49 1.70 6.73
CA ALA A 86 2.80 1.28 6.23
C ALA A 86 3.12 -0.19 6.55
N GLU A 87 2.77 -0.68 7.75
CA GLU A 87 2.90 -2.10 8.11
C GLU A 87 1.98 -2.98 7.27
N GLN A 88 0.74 -2.52 7.00
CA GLN A 88 -0.18 -3.20 6.10
C GLN A 88 0.41 -3.29 4.69
N GLN A 89 0.94 -2.18 4.15
CA GLN A 89 1.58 -2.15 2.83
C GLN A 89 2.85 -3.03 2.75
N ALA A 90 3.69 -3.04 3.78
CA ALA A 90 4.86 -3.91 3.82
C ALA A 90 4.49 -5.40 3.90
N SER A 91 3.42 -5.75 4.64
CA SER A 91 2.93 -7.13 4.71
C SER A 91 2.32 -7.63 3.40
N ASP A 92 1.73 -6.72 2.61
CA ASP A 92 1.18 -7.03 1.30
C ASP A 92 2.27 -7.25 0.24
N ASP A 93 3.43 -6.58 0.33
CA ASP A 93 4.54 -6.73 -0.62
C ASP A 93 5.32 -8.05 -0.43
N ASP A 94 5.57 -8.49 0.81
CA ASP A 94 6.24 -9.77 1.08
C ASP A 94 5.38 -10.97 0.67
N ASN A 95 4.05 -10.86 0.78
CA ASN A 95 3.12 -11.91 0.35
C ASN A 95 2.96 -11.98 -1.18
N GLN A 96 3.12 -10.85 -1.90
CA GLN A 96 3.09 -10.80 -3.36
C GLN A 96 4.29 -11.49 -4.01
N GLN A 97 5.47 -11.48 -3.38
CA GLN A 97 6.67 -12.15 -3.92
C GLN A 97 6.63 -13.69 -3.82
N GLY A 98 5.93 -14.24 -2.82
CA GLY A 98 5.77 -15.69 -2.66
C GLY A 98 4.92 -16.34 -3.76
N ALA A 99 3.90 -15.65 -4.27
CA ALA A 99 2.94 -16.24 -5.21
C ALA A 99 3.37 -16.12 -6.68
N VAL A 100 4.04 -15.02 -7.07
CA VAL A 100 4.70 -14.92 -8.39
C VAL A 100 5.76 -16.01 -8.55
N SER A 101 6.38 -16.45 -7.46
CA SER A 101 7.32 -17.58 -7.45
C SER A 101 6.64 -18.93 -7.76
N GLN A 102 5.37 -19.12 -7.40
CA GLN A 102 4.63 -20.36 -7.72
C GLN A 102 4.24 -20.44 -9.19
N LEU A 103 3.91 -19.31 -9.82
CA LEU A 103 3.71 -19.24 -11.27
C LEU A 103 4.97 -19.67 -12.05
N ARG A 104 6.17 -19.38 -11.52
CA ARG A 104 7.45 -19.81 -12.14
C ARG A 104 7.65 -21.33 -12.13
N SER A 105 7.00 -22.06 -11.22
CA SER A 105 7.05 -23.52 -11.20
C SER A 105 6.18 -24.17 -12.28
N VAL A 106 5.20 -23.44 -12.83
CA VAL A 106 4.35 -23.93 -13.91
C VAL A 106 5.01 -23.61 -15.24
N ARG A 107 4.99 -24.57 -16.16
CA ARG A 107 5.51 -24.40 -17.52
C ARG A 107 4.83 -23.20 -18.19
N SER A 108 5.60 -22.22 -18.63
CA SER A 108 5.11 -21.15 -19.51
C SER A 108 5.14 -21.61 -20.97
N VAL A 109 4.11 -21.27 -21.74
CA VAL A 109 3.99 -21.62 -23.16
C VAL A 109 3.58 -20.40 -23.98
N ASP A 110 4.02 -20.38 -25.22
CA ASP A 110 3.62 -19.34 -26.18
C ASP A 110 2.14 -19.49 -26.55
N TYR A 111 1.42 -18.36 -26.56
CA TYR A 111 0.00 -18.33 -26.88
C TYR A 111 -0.25 -18.78 -28.33
N ASP A 112 0.66 -18.48 -29.25
CA ASP A 112 0.54 -18.84 -30.67
C ASP A 112 0.62 -20.36 -30.91
N SER A 113 1.10 -21.13 -29.93
CA SER A 113 1.04 -22.60 -29.95
C SER A 113 -0.37 -23.16 -29.72
N LEU A 114 -1.32 -22.32 -29.27
CA LEU A 114 -2.71 -22.66 -28.99
C LEU A 114 -3.59 -22.19 -30.16
N VAL A 115 -4.01 -23.13 -31.00
CA VAL A 115 -4.75 -22.84 -32.23
C VAL A 115 -6.21 -23.28 -32.15
N ASP A 116 -7.03 -22.82 -33.10
CA ASP A 116 -8.47 -23.10 -33.18
C ASP A 116 -9.20 -22.77 -31.86
N SER A 117 -8.82 -21.65 -31.25
CA SER A 117 -9.41 -21.22 -30.00
C SER A 117 -10.87 -20.79 -30.19
N ARG A 118 -11.77 -21.44 -29.44
CA ARG A 118 -13.20 -21.13 -29.44
C ARG A 118 -13.69 -21.00 -28.01
N GLN A 119 -14.42 -19.94 -27.72
CA GLN A 119 -15.04 -19.77 -26.42
C GLN A 119 -16.12 -20.84 -26.19
N VAL A 120 -16.04 -21.54 -25.06
CA VAL A 120 -16.98 -22.58 -24.64
C VAL A 120 -17.71 -22.24 -23.34
N GLY A 121 -17.24 -21.22 -22.60
CA GLY A 121 -17.87 -20.76 -21.38
C GLY A 121 -17.49 -19.33 -21.03
N SER A 122 -18.37 -18.67 -20.28
CA SER A 122 -18.14 -17.35 -19.71
C SER A 122 -18.71 -17.30 -18.30
N GLY A 123 -17.86 -16.98 -17.32
CA GLY A 123 -18.28 -16.56 -16.00
C GLY A 123 -18.11 -15.05 -15.81
N SER A 124 -18.37 -14.56 -14.61
CA SER A 124 -18.14 -13.14 -14.24
C SER A 124 -16.65 -12.77 -14.20
N SER A 125 -15.79 -13.69 -13.75
CA SER A 125 -14.35 -13.48 -13.58
C SER A 125 -13.50 -14.15 -14.66
N LYS A 126 -13.95 -15.27 -15.23
CA LYS A 126 -13.17 -16.08 -16.18
C LYS A 126 -13.89 -16.30 -17.51
N LEU A 127 -13.11 -16.42 -18.57
CA LEU A 127 -13.53 -16.93 -19.87
C LEU A 127 -12.90 -18.30 -20.07
N VAL A 128 -13.66 -19.24 -20.64
CA VAL A 128 -13.17 -20.59 -20.93
C VAL A 128 -13.21 -20.80 -22.43
N TYR A 129 -12.07 -21.17 -22.99
CA TYR A 129 -11.92 -21.51 -24.40
C TYR A 129 -11.50 -22.97 -24.52
N ARG A 130 -11.93 -23.62 -25.60
CA ARG A 130 -11.31 -24.84 -26.11
C ARG A 130 -10.27 -24.41 -27.14
N ALA A 131 -9.12 -25.07 -27.16
CA ALA A 131 -8.11 -24.90 -28.21
C ALA A 131 -7.39 -26.23 -28.48
N ARG A 132 -6.67 -26.29 -29.61
CA ARG A 132 -5.71 -27.34 -29.90
C ARG A 132 -4.30 -26.84 -29.60
N TRP A 133 -3.58 -27.53 -28.72
CA TRP A 133 -2.20 -27.19 -28.39
C TRP A 133 -1.23 -27.95 -29.29
N ARG A 134 -0.45 -27.22 -30.10
CA ARG A 134 0.64 -27.76 -30.92
C ARG A 134 1.88 -27.94 -30.06
N GLN A 135 2.20 -29.18 -29.73
CA GLN A 135 3.39 -29.49 -28.95
C GLN A 135 4.63 -29.59 -29.87
N PRO A 136 5.85 -29.37 -29.34
CA PRO A 136 7.08 -29.38 -30.14
C PRO A 136 7.35 -30.69 -30.92
N HIS A 137 6.76 -31.81 -30.51
CA HIS A 137 6.95 -33.13 -31.10
C HIS A 137 5.85 -33.48 -32.12
N ALA A 138 5.21 -32.47 -32.71
CA ALA A 138 4.11 -32.57 -33.67
C ALA A 138 2.82 -33.26 -33.15
N SER A 139 2.73 -33.60 -31.86
CA SER A 139 1.48 -34.01 -31.23
C SER A 139 0.57 -32.80 -31.00
N THR A 140 -0.72 -32.98 -31.28
CA THR A 140 -1.76 -32.01 -30.94
C THR A 140 -2.65 -32.57 -29.84
N ALA A 141 -2.94 -31.77 -28.82
CA ALA A 141 -3.87 -32.13 -27.75
C ALA A 141 -4.99 -31.09 -27.63
N ASP A 142 -6.22 -31.55 -27.40
CA ASP A 142 -7.30 -30.65 -26.98
C ASP A 142 -7.03 -30.16 -25.55
N VAL A 143 -7.10 -28.85 -25.36
CA VAL A 143 -6.89 -28.19 -24.06
C VAL A 143 -8.02 -27.20 -23.77
N ALA A 144 -8.23 -26.92 -22.48
CA ALA A 144 -9.03 -25.80 -22.04
C ALA A 144 -8.12 -24.63 -21.65
N ILE A 145 -8.47 -23.43 -22.08
CA ILE A 145 -7.80 -22.19 -21.71
C ILE A 145 -8.75 -21.41 -20.80
N LEU A 146 -8.33 -21.21 -19.54
CA LEU A 146 -9.04 -20.40 -18.57
C LEU A 146 -8.37 -19.02 -18.52
N ARG A 147 -8.97 -18.04 -19.20
CA ARG A 147 -8.52 -16.64 -19.18
C ARG A 147 -9.12 -15.93 -17.98
N ILE A 148 -8.27 -15.36 -17.13
CA ILE A 148 -8.69 -14.61 -15.94
C ILE A 148 -8.76 -13.13 -16.31
N ARG A 149 -9.98 -12.56 -16.37
CA ARG A 149 -10.18 -11.19 -16.85
C ARG A 149 -9.51 -10.17 -15.95
N GLY A 150 -8.76 -9.25 -16.54
CA GLY A 150 -8.10 -8.15 -15.84
C GLY A 150 -6.89 -8.59 -15.02
N SER A 151 -6.38 -9.82 -15.21
CA SER A 151 -5.21 -10.32 -14.51
C SER A 151 -3.90 -9.72 -15.04
N GLY A 152 -3.92 -9.14 -16.25
CA GLY A 152 -2.83 -8.29 -16.73
C GLY A 152 -2.67 -7.00 -15.94
N ALA A 153 -3.77 -6.51 -15.32
CA ALA A 153 -3.75 -5.37 -14.43
C ALA A 153 -3.50 -5.81 -12.97
N THR A 154 -2.79 -4.97 -12.20
CA THR A 154 -2.41 -5.26 -10.80
C THR A 154 -3.61 -5.61 -9.91
N ALA A 155 -4.77 -5.01 -10.17
CA ALA A 155 -5.97 -5.15 -9.34
C ALA A 155 -6.53 -6.58 -9.24
N ARG A 156 -6.27 -7.47 -10.20
CA ARG A 156 -6.74 -8.88 -10.14
C ARG A 156 -5.61 -9.89 -10.14
N ARG A 157 -4.39 -9.43 -9.89
CA ARG A 157 -3.22 -10.33 -9.78
C ARG A 157 -3.36 -11.30 -8.61
N GLN A 158 -3.88 -10.84 -7.48
CA GLN A 158 -4.17 -11.68 -6.32
C GLN A 158 -5.17 -12.82 -6.63
N ALA A 159 -6.17 -12.57 -7.49
CA ALA A 159 -7.13 -13.60 -7.88
C ALA A 159 -6.48 -14.70 -8.74
N LEU A 160 -5.58 -14.32 -9.64
CA LEU A 160 -4.75 -15.26 -10.39
C LEU A 160 -3.85 -16.08 -9.46
N GLU A 161 -3.18 -15.41 -8.53
CA GLU A 161 -2.27 -16.05 -7.57
C GLU A 161 -2.98 -17.09 -6.72
N GLN A 162 -4.16 -16.74 -6.20
CA GLN A 162 -4.96 -17.65 -5.39
C GLN A 162 -5.39 -18.90 -6.19
N GLU A 163 -5.76 -18.73 -7.46
CA GLU A 163 -6.09 -19.84 -8.35
C GLU A 163 -4.90 -20.78 -8.59
N VAL A 164 -3.72 -20.21 -8.87
CA VAL A 164 -2.49 -21.00 -9.09
C VAL A 164 -2.07 -21.74 -7.82
N LYS A 165 -2.23 -21.11 -6.66
CA LYS A 165 -1.99 -21.73 -5.36
C LYS A 165 -2.93 -22.91 -5.12
N THR A 166 -4.22 -22.76 -5.47
CA THR A 166 -5.19 -23.86 -5.39
C THR A 166 -4.77 -25.03 -6.27
N TRP A 167 -4.35 -24.78 -7.52
CA TRP A 167 -3.85 -25.85 -8.40
C TRP A 167 -2.63 -26.57 -7.83
N HIS A 168 -1.68 -25.84 -7.25
CA HIS A 168 -0.51 -26.45 -6.59
C HIS A 168 -0.89 -27.33 -5.41
N GLN A 169 -1.82 -26.87 -4.57
CA GLN A 169 -2.28 -27.62 -3.39
C GLN A 169 -3.06 -28.88 -3.77
N LEU A 170 -3.84 -28.83 -4.85
CA LEU A 170 -4.56 -30.01 -5.37
C LEU A 170 -3.62 -31.06 -5.96
N GLY A 171 -2.45 -30.64 -6.44
CA GLY A 171 -1.46 -31.54 -7.04
C GLY A 171 -1.97 -32.22 -8.32
N ARG A 172 -1.34 -33.33 -8.69
CA ARG A 172 -1.76 -34.15 -9.84
C ARG A 172 -2.52 -35.37 -9.34
N HIS A 173 -3.78 -35.48 -9.77
CA HIS A 173 -4.63 -36.62 -9.41
C HIS A 173 -5.51 -37.01 -10.61
N ARG A 174 -5.72 -38.31 -10.84
CA ARG A 174 -6.45 -38.82 -12.03
C ARG A 174 -7.89 -38.29 -12.16
N SER A 175 -8.54 -38.02 -11.02
CA SER A 175 -9.93 -37.54 -10.98
C SER A 175 -10.06 -36.02 -10.95
N LEU A 176 -8.94 -35.28 -10.97
CA LEU A 176 -8.92 -33.82 -11.00
C LEU A 176 -8.33 -33.37 -12.34
N LEU A 177 -8.78 -32.23 -12.84
CA LEU A 177 -8.19 -31.63 -14.04
C LEU A 177 -6.73 -31.27 -13.77
N GLY A 178 -5.84 -31.60 -14.71
CA GLY A 178 -4.44 -31.17 -14.63
C GLY A 178 -4.23 -29.74 -15.12
N LEU A 179 -3.49 -28.94 -14.35
CA LEU A 179 -2.85 -27.71 -14.86
C LEU A 179 -1.61 -28.11 -15.67
N LEU A 180 -1.60 -27.78 -16.96
CA LEU A 180 -0.56 -28.17 -17.90
C LEU A 180 0.47 -27.06 -18.12
N ALA A 181 0.00 -25.82 -18.24
CA ALA A 181 0.84 -24.66 -18.51
C ALA A 181 0.15 -23.35 -18.15
N VAL A 182 0.92 -22.26 -18.20
CA VAL A 182 0.43 -20.89 -18.16
C VAL A 182 0.84 -20.15 -19.43
N THR A 183 0.03 -19.19 -19.85
CA THR A 183 0.34 -18.31 -20.98
C THR A 183 -0.28 -16.93 -20.76
N VAL A 184 0.03 -15.98 -21.62
CA VAL A 184 -0.51 -14.62 -21.57
C VAL A 184 -1.22 -14.35 -22.88
N GLU A 185 -2.47 -13.90 -22.80
CA GLU A 185 -3.26 -13.55 -23.97
C GLU A 185 -2.71 -12.23 -24.56
N PRO A 186 -2.34 -12.20 -25.85
CA PRO A 186 -1.57 -11.09 -26.41
C PRO A 186 -2.37 -9.79 -26.59
N SER A 187 -3.70 -9.87 -26.72
CA SER A 187 -4.54 -8.69 -26.98
C SER A 187 -4.85 -7.90 -25.70
N SER A 188 -5.03 -8.59 -24.57
CA SER A 188 -5.43 -8.00 -23.30
C SER A 188 -4.35 -8.06 -22.23
N GLY A 189 -3.28 -8.84 -22.45
CA GLY A 189 -2.26 -9.11 -21.44
C GLY A 189 -2.77 -9.95 -20.26
N ASP A 190 -3.95 -10.58 -20.39
CA ASP A 190 -4.50 -11.40 -19.32
C ASP A 190 -3.77 -12.74 -19.23
N TYR A 191 -3.48 -13.17 -18.01
CA TYR A 191 -2.99 -14.50 -17.74
C TYR A 191 -4.07 -15.55 -18.05
N CYS A 192 -3.59 -16.64 -18.63
CA CYS A 192 -4.37 -17.80 -18.99
C CYS A 192 -3.76 -19.05 -18.37
N LEU A 193 -4.62 -19.88 -17.78
CA LEU A 193 -4.25 -21.22 -17.31
C LEU A 193 -4.65 -22.22 -18.39
N VAL A 194 -3.71 -23.07 -18.80
CA VAL A 194 -3.94 -24.14 -19.78
C VAL A 194 -4.11 -25.45 -19.03
N THR A 195 -5.28 -26.06 -19.14
CA THR A 195 -5.62 -27.32 -18.47
C THR A 195 -6.00 -28.40 -19.47
N GLU A 196 -6.09 -29.63 -18.98
CA GLU A 196 -6.70 -30.73 -19.72
C GLU A 196 -8.13 -30.36 -20.16
N TYR A 197 -8.55 -30.87 -21.32
CA TYR A 197 -9.90 -30.68 -21.84
C TYR A 197 -10.81 -31.84 -21.47
N ALA A 198 -11.88 -31.56 -20.73
CA ALA A 198 -12.95 -32.52 -20.47
C ALA A 198 -13.93 -32.55 -21.65
N CYS A 199 -13.78 -33.53 -22.55
CA CYS A 199 -14.55 -33.62 -23.80
C CYS A 199 -16.07 -33.76 -23.59
N GLN A 200 -16.49 -34.35 -22.47
CA GLN A 200 -17.91 -34.50 -22.11
C GLN A 200 -18.49 -33.26 -21.38
N GLY A 201 -17.64 -32.29 -21.04
CA GLY A 201 -18.06 -31.08 -20.34
C GLY A 201 -18.51 -31.32 -18.90
N SER A 202 -19.56 -30.61 -18.47
CA SER A 202 -20.11 -30.70 -17.12
C SER A 202 -20.90 -32.00 -16.95
N LEU A 203 -20.63 -32.72 -15.86
CA LEU A 203 -21.37 -33.92 -15.48
C LEU A 203 -22.89 -33.66 -15.40
N GLU A 204 -23.31 -32.50 -14.90
CA GLU A 204 -24.74 -32.15 -14.83
C GLU A 204 -25.39 -32.14 -16.21
N ARG A 205 -24.70 -31.59 -17.22
CA ARG A 205 -25.20 -31.53 -18.59
C ARG A 205 -25.28 -32.93 -19.19
N THR A 206 -24.25 -33.74 -18.97
CA THR A 206 -24.20 -35.12 -19.44
C THR A 206 -25.30 -35.98 -18.80
N LEU A 207 -25.54 -35.84 -17.50
CA LEU A 207 -26.61 -36.57 -16.81
C LEU A 207 -27.99 -36.14 -17.30
N ARG A 208 -28.20 -34.84 -17.53
CA ARG A 208 -29.46 -34.33 -18.07
C ARG A 208 -29.77 -34.89 -19.45
N SER A 209 -28.76 -35.05 -20.32
CA SER A 209 -28.96 -35.64 -21.65
C SER A 209 -29.33 -37.13 -21.64
N PHE A 210 -29.14 -37.83 -20.52
CA PHE A 210 -29.57 -39.23 -20.37
C PHE A 210 -30.98 -39.37 -19.78
N ALA A 211 -31.56 -38.27 -19.27
CA ALA A 211 -32.90 -38.26 -18.68
C ALA A 211 -34.00 -37.88 -19.69
N GLU A 212 -33.62 -37.54 -20.93
CA GLU A 212 -34.49 -37.29 -22.09
C GLU A 212 -34.53 -38.53 -22.99
#